data_AF-A0A1V8T5M8-F1
#
_entry.id   AF-A0A1V8T5M8-F1
#
_cell.length_a   1.000
_cell.length_b   1.000
_cell.length_c   1.000
_cell.angle_alpha   90.00
_cell.angle_beta   90.00
_cell.angle_gamma   90.00
#
_symmetry.space_group_name_H-M   'P 1'
#
loop_
_entity.id
_entity.type
_entity.pdbx_description
1 polymer ?
#
loop_
_entity_poly.entity_id
_entity_poly.type
_entity_poly.pdbx_seq_one_letter_code
_entity_poly.pdbx_strand_id
1 'polypeptide(L)'
;MPSKFRRYREHGFAFESRKAFVLHCYSTLSSIRGVDYFDEISFNKFAISYLMDIALFQAGLYNLSRMAEVECIQLGRLLHLHKVEEYAGLNQIEMQLRKKGFWMLFYSFVHAQVQNLRKERLMFLDPLMVENMDPEALMPLDIDDEGIFEGHVLPRRSDEPCLTTGYIIHSRVFWLAIHSWRSEAGDEHSKPCYCEQTRDKSKRVDHLTQRVCDLKYSLGALPAELRPWASQPHRSDEGSQAHDAATRFSQFASMRANLHVTHLWLQSILLDQIDSLPHGEPDGLGEGKPLATLSARWAEREAISSQLLHVLHAISPEHIEPNGLHLAYKVRDVAVGLLSCPFEPHEPAFVRAAEYVRSFTAVLATLDTSEIVSTTNLQTWIDTDRERGRKADVERATGMAMHGWDGD
;
A
#
# COMPACT_ATOMS: atom_id res chain seq x y z
N MET A 1 -6.90 12.81 -6.84
CA MET A 1 -6.85 13.14 -8.28
C MET A 1 -6.91 14.65 -8.50
N PRO A 2 -5.76 15.33 -8.49
CA PRO A 2 -5.64 16.76 -8.83
C PRO A 2 -6.31 17.18 -10.14
N SER A 3 -6.19 16.40 -11.21
CA SER A 3 -6.74 16.74 -12.53
C SER A 3 -8.28 16.70 -12.51
N LYS A 4 -8.87 15.66 -11.90
CA LYS A 4 -10.33 15.56 -11.72
C LYS A 4 -10.86 16.67 -10.81
N PHE A 5 -10.12 17.02 -9.76
CA PHE A 5 -10.52 18.12 -8.89
C PHE A 5 -10.57 19.46 -9.64
N ARG A 6 -9.60 19.73 -10.52
CA ARG A 6 -9.62 20.90 -11.40
C ARG A 6 -10.87 20.90 -12.31
N ARG A 7 -11.19 19.75 -12.91
CA ARG A 7 -12.43 19.58 -13.68
C ARG A 7 -13.68 19.84 -12.84
N TYR A 8 -13.76 19.36 -11.60
CA TYR A 8 -14.90 19.65 -10.74
C TYR A 8 -15.03 21.15 -10.46
N ARG A 9 -13.92 21.85 -10.21
CA ARG A 9 -13.93 23.31 -10.01
C ARG A 9 -14.41 24.06 -11.25
N GLU A 10 -14.04 23.63 -12.45
CA GLU A 10 -14.55 24.17 -13.71
C GLU A 10 -16.07 24.02 -13.85
N HIS A 11 -16.67 23.03 -13.18
CA HIS A 11 -18.12 22.79 -13.15
C HIS A 11 -18.81 23.34 -11.90
N GLY A 12 -18.21 24.33 -11.23
CA GLY A 12 -18.84 25.04 -10.11
C GLY A 12 -18.68 24.38 -8.73
N PHE A 13 -17.75 23.44 -8.58
CA PHE A 13 -17.45 22.85 -7.27
C PHE A 13 -16.85 23.89 -6.30
N ALA A 14 -17.50 24.07 -5.15
CA ALA A 14 -17.29 25.23 -4.26
C ALA A 14 -16.00 25.22 -3.43
N PHE A 15 -15.25 24.11 -3.40
CA PHE A 15 -14.07 23.99 -2.55
C PHE A 15 -12.81 24.52 -3.24
N GLU A 16 -12.03 25.33 -2.51
CA GLU A 16 -10.79 25.93 -3.02
C GLU A 16 -9.69 24.89 -3.28
N SER A 17 -9.61 23.86 -2.44
CA SER A 17 -8.61 22.79 -2.54
C SER A 17 -9.20 21.42 -2.20
N ARG A 18 -8.50 20.36 -2.63
CA ARG A 18 -8.85 18.97 -2.26
C ARG A 18 -8.86 18.79 -0.75
N LYS A 19 -7.90 19.40 -0.06
CA LYS A 19 -7.78 19.38 1.40
C LYS A 19 -9.00 20.01 2.06
N ALA A 20 -9.46 21.17 1.58
CA ALA A 20 -10.65 21.84 2.10
C ALA A 20 -11.90 20.96 1.95
N PHE A 21 -12.08 20.31 0.81
CA PHE A 21 -13.18 19.38 0.59
C PHE A 21 -13.14 18.19 1.56
N VAL A 22 -11.98 17.53 1.69
CA VAL A 22 -11.81 16.38 2.60
C VAL A 22 -12.08 16.76 4.05
N LEU A 23 -11.56 17.91 4.51
CA LEU A 23 -11.80 18.41 5.88
C LEU A 23 -13.28 18.72 6.11
N HIS A 24 -13.97 19.27 5.11
CA HIS A 24 -15.41 19.50 5.20
C HIS A 24 -16.18 18.18 5.33
N CYS A 25 -15.88 17.17 4.49
CA CYS A 25 -16.48 15.84 4.60
C CYS A 25 -16.22 15.23 5.99
N TYR A 26 -14.98 15.28 6.47
CA TYR A 26 -14.61 14.77 7.79
C TYR A 26 -15.40 15.48 8.91
N SER A 27 -15.43 16.82 8.90
CA SER A 27 -16.17 17.60 9.89
C SER A 27 -17.67 17.30 9.87
N THR A 28 -18.27 17.19 8.68
CA THR A 28 -19.69 16.84 8.54
C THR A 28 -19.96 15.45 9.09
N LEU A 29 -19.14 14.45 8.73
CA LEU A 29 -19.24 13.10 9.26
C LEU A 29 -19.07 13.05 10.78
N SER A 30 -18.15 13.83 11.35
CA SER A 30 -17.99 13.93 12.80
C SER A 30 -19.20 14.56 13.48
N SER A 31 -19.81 15.58 12.86
CA SER A 31 -20.94 16.32 13.44
C SER A 31 -22.24 15.51 13.54
N ILE A 32 -22.41 14.51 12.67
CA ILE A 32 -23.59 13.64 12.66
C ILE A 32 -23.45 12.42 13.58
N ARG A 33 -22.29 12.21 14.21
CA ARG A 33 -22.07 11.10 15.14
C ARG A 33 -22.74 11.40 16.48
N GLY A 34 -23.80 10.66 16.79
CA GLY A 34 -24.44 10.66 18.10
C GLY A 34 -23.59 9.97 19.18
N VAL A 35 -24.05 10.06 20.43
CA VAL A 35 -23.41 9.39 21.58
C VAL A 35 -23.45 7.86 21.48
N ASP A 36 -24.41 7.34 20.75
CA ASP A 36 -24.70 5.93 20.46
C ASP A 36 -24.06 5.45 19.15
N TYR A 37 -23.28 6.29 18.46
CA TYR A 37 -22.73 5.97 17.15
C TYR A 37 -21.94 4.65 17.13
N PHE A 38 -21.30 4.27 18.23
CA PHE A 38 -20.52 3.02 18.32
C PHE A 38 -21.29 1.85 18.92
N ASP A 39 -22.54 2.05 19.34
CA ASP A 39 -23.38 0.98 19.91
C ASP A 39 -23.91 0.03 18.83
N GLU A 40 -24.07 0.54 17.60
CA GLU A 40 -24.40 -0.25 16.42
C GLU A 40 -23.21 -0.31 15.46
N ILE A 41 -22.78 -1.51 15.05
CA ILE A 41 -21.70 -1.67 14.07
C ILE A 41 -22.27 -2.10 12.72
N SER A 42 -21.67 -1.62 11.62
CA SER A 42 -22.07 -2.03 10.26
C SER A 42 -20.91 -1.89 9.29
N PHE A 43 -20.97 -2.64 8.19
CA PHE A 43 -19.99 -2.51 7.11
C PHE A 43 -19.91 -1.09 6.54
N ASN A 44 -21.03 -0.36 6.52
CA ASN A 44 -21.05 1.05 6.09
C ASN A 44 -20.22 1.94 7.00
N LYS A 45 -20.30 1.76 8.33
CA LYS A 45 -19.43 2.50 9.27
C LYS A 45 -17.96 2.21 9.00
N PHE A 46 -17.61 0.94 8.80
CA PHE A 46 -16.26 0.54 8.38
C PHE A 46 -15.83 1.21 7.07
N ALA A 47 -16.66 1.15 6.02
CA ALA A 47 -16.36 1.70 4.71
C ALA A 47 -16.18 3.22 4.75
N ILE A 48 -17.00 3.94 5.52
CA ILE A 48 -16.87 5.38 5.73
C ILE A 48 -15.52 5.70 6.40
N SER A 49 -15.18 5.00 7.48
CA SER A 49 -13.91 5.22 8.19
C SER A 49 -12.71 4.91 7.30
N TYR A 50 -12.76 3.81 6.52
CA TYR A 50 -11.73 3.47 5.54
C TYR A 50 -11.56 4.54 4.46
N LEU A 51 -12.66 4.98 3.84
CA LEU A 51 -12.61 6.02 2.81
C LEU A 51 -12.10 7.35 3.37
N MET A 52 -12.44 7.68 4.62
CA MET A 52 -11.90 8.88 5.28
C MET A 52 -10.41 8.76 5.55
N ASP A 53 -9.91 7.62 6.02
CA ASP A 53 -8.48 7.38 6.16
C ASP A 53 -7.75 7.62 4.83
N ILE A 54 -8.17 6.95 3.76
CA ILE A 54 -7.55 7.09 2.44
C ILE A 54 -7.64 8.55 1.94
N ALA A 55 -8.79 9.22 2.09
CA ALA A 55 -8.96 10.60 1.64
C ALA A 55 -8.04 11.57 2.41
N LEU A 56 -7.94 11.43 3.72
CA LEU A 56 -7.07 12.22 4.59
C LEU A 56 -5.60 11.97 4.26
N PHE A 57 -5.22 10.71 4.04
CA PHE A 57 -3.87 10.33 3.63
C PHE A 57 -3.49 10.99 2.30
N GLN A 58 -4.37 10.89 1.29
CA GLN A 58 -4.20 11.49 -0.04
C GLN A 58 -4.19 13.03 -0.02
N ALA A 59 -4.70 13.65 1.05
CA ALA A 59 -4.65 15.08 1.30
C ALA A 59 -3.44 15.52 2.17
N GLY A 60 -2.57 14.58 2.57
CA GLY A 60 -1.40 14.85 3.43
C GLY A 60 -1.75 15.11 4.90
N LEU A 61 -2.97 14.77 5.33
CA LEU A 61 -3.47 14.95 6.70
C LEU A 61 -3.18 13.71 7.56
N TYR A 62 -1.90 13.35 7.70
CA TYR A 62 -1.49 12.05 8.24
C TYR A 62 -1.96 11.75 9.66
N ASN A 63 -2.02 12.76 10.55
CA ASN A 63 -2.48 12.54 11.93
C ASN A 63 -3.97 12.22 11.99
N LEU A 64 -4.79 12.88 11.16
CA LEU A 64 -6.22 12.57 11.08
C LEU A 64 -6.45 11.22 10.38
N SER A 65 -5.71 10.94 9.30
CA SER A 65 -5.72 9.64 8.62
C SER A 65 -5.43 8.51 9.61
N ARG A 66 -4.40 8.66 10.46
CA ARG A 66 -4.07 7.69 11.52
C ARG A 66 -5.24 7.42 12.48
N MET A 67 -5.98 8.44 12.88
CA MET A 67 -7.14 8.24 13.76
C MET A 67 -8.27 7.50 13.04
N ALA A 68 -8.53 7.87 11.78
CA ALA A 68 -9.53 7.19 10.94
C ALA A 68 -9.13 5.73 10.65
N GLU A 69 -7.85 5.45 10.44
CA GLU A 69 -7.32 4.10 10.24
C GLU A 69 -7.54 3.23 11.49
N VAL A 70 -7.27 3.74 12.68
CA VAL A 70 -7.50 3.00 13.94
C VAL A 70 -8.98 2.68 14.12
N GLU A 71 -9.87 3.63 13.83
CA GLU A 71 -11.33 3.40 13.86
C GLU A 71 -11.74 2.31 12.86
N CYS A 72 -11.20 2.37 11.63
CA CYS A 72 -11.43 1.38 10.58
C CYS A 72 -10.96 -0.02 10.99
N ILE A 73 -9.76 -0.13 11.56
CA ILE A 73 -9.20 -1.38 12.10
C ILE A 73 -10.11 -1.95 13.19
N GLN A 74 -10.57 -1.11 14.11
CA GLN A 74 -11.44 -1.54 15.21
C GLN A 74 -12.79 -2.05 14.69
N LEU A 75 -13.42 -1.31 13.78
CA LEU A 75 -14.68 -1.74 13.13
C LEU A 75 -14.49 -3.04 12.34
N GLY A 76 -13.37 -3.18 11.62
CA GLY A 76 -13.06 -4.42 10.89
C GLY A 76 -12.88 -5.64 11.80
N ARG A 77 -12.35 -5.45 13.02
CA ARG A 77 -12.26 -6.52 14.02
C ARG A 77 -13.63 -6.87 14.61
N LEU A 78 -14.45 -5.87 14.94
CA LEU A 78 -15.80 -6.07 15.47
C LEU A 78 -16.75 -6.71 14.46
N LEU A 79 -16.57 -6.43 13.17
CA LEU A 79 -17.29 -7.09 12.08
C LEU A 79 -16.69 -8.46 11.71
N HIS A 80 -15.67 -8.91 12.43
CA HIS A 80 -15.01 -10.20 12.19
C HIS A 80 -14.52 -10.39 10.75
N LEU A 81 -14.05 -9.32 10.08
CA LEU A 81 -13.61 -9.39 8.68
C LEU A 81 -12.53 -10.47 8.42
N HIS A 82 -11.78 -10.83 9.45
CA HIS A 82 -10.69 -11.80 9.41
C HIS A 82 -11.11 -13.24 9.79
N LYS A 83 -12.40 -13.49 10.10
CA LYS A 83 -12.93 -14.78 10.58
C LYS A 83 -14.13 -15.22 9.73
N VAL A 84 -13.87 -16.06 8.73
CA VAL A 84 -14.92 -16.54 7.81
C VAL A 84 -15.95 -17.40 8.54
N GLU A 85 -15.54 -18.09 9.61
CA GLU A 85 -16.40 -18.88 10.48
C GLU A 85 -17.51 -18.05 11.16
N GLU A 86 -17.27 -16.75 11.39
CA GLU A 86 -18.25 -15.81 11.96
C GLU A 86 -19.23 -15.26 10.90
N TYR A 87 -19.13 -15.70 9.64
CA TYR A 87 -20.04 -15.25 8.58
C TYR A 87 -21.35 -16.04 8.54
N ALA A 88 -21.52 -17.02 9.43
CA ALA A 88 -22.76 -17.77 9.57
C ALA A 88 -23.95 -16.82 9.80
N GLY A 89 -24.98 -16.94 8.97
CA GLY A 89 -26.19 -16.12 9.04
C GLY A 89 -26.12 -14.78 8.29
N LEU A 90 -24.97 -14.42 7.71
CA LEU A 90 -24.88 -13.25 6.83
C LEU A 90 -25.45 -13.55 5.44
N ASN A 91 -25.99 -12.52 4.78
CA ASN A 91 -26.41 -12.60 3.39
C ASN A 91 -25.18 -12.57 2.45
N GLN A 92 -25.34 -12.98 1.18
CA GLN A 92 -24.19 -13.12 0.27
C GLN A 92 -23.51 -11.78 -0.03
N ILE A 93 -24.25 -10.68 -0.09
CA ILE A 93 -23.67 -9.35 -0.31
C ILE A 93 -22.74 -9.00 0.85
N GLU A 94 -23.22 -9.13 2.09
CA GLU A 94 -22.45 -8.84 3.29
C GLU A 94 -21.21 -9.74 3.39
N MET A 95 -21.33 -11.04 3.09
CA MET A 95 -20.17 -11.94 3.05
C MET A 95 -19.08 -11.45 2.08
N GLN A 96 -19.46 -11.03 0.86
CA GLN A 96 -18.50 -10.55 -0.13
C GLN A 96 -17.94 -9.17 0.22
N LEU A 97 -18.76 -8.28 0.78
CA LEU A 97 -18.30 -6.99 1.31
C LEU A 97 -17.24 -7.21 2.40
N ARG A 98 -17.48 -8.12 3.35
CA ARG A 98 -16.51 -8.40 4.42
C ARG A 98 -15.20 -8.99 3.90
N LYS A 99 -15.26 -9.90 2.94
CA LYS A 99 -14.07 -10.44 2.24
C LYS A 99 -13.28 -9.34 1.54
N LYS A 100 -13.95 -8.41 0.84
CA LYS A 100 -13.28 -7.25 0.23
C LYS A 100 -12.67 -6.34 1.31
N GLY A 101 -13.44 -6.00 2.35
CA GLY A 101 -12.99 -5.18 3.48
C GLY A 101 -11.76 -5.74 4.17
N PHE A 102 -11.71 -7.06 4.37
CA PHE A 102 -10.55 -7.77 4.90
C PHE A 102 -9.28 -7.45 4.11
N TRP A 103 -9.30 -7.66 2.79
CA TRP A 103 -8.13 -7.46 1.95
C TRP A 103 -7.70 -5.98 1.89
N MET A 104 -8.65 -5.03 1.97
CA MET A 104 -8.31 -3.61 2.08
C MET A 104 -7.50 -3.30 3.34
N LEU A 105 -7.92 -3.82 4.51
CA LEU A 105 -7.15 -3.69 5.76
C LEU A 105 -5.85 -4.50 5.73
N PHE A 106 -5.85 -5.65 5.06
CA PHE A 106 -4.66 -6.48 4.90
C PHE A 106 -3.56 -5.75 4.14
N TYR A 107 -3.89 -4.92 3.15
CA TYR A 107 -2.89 -4.09 2.46
C TYR A 107 -2.20 -3.14 3.43
N SER A 108 -2.97 -2.41 4.26
CA SER A 108 -2.41 -1.54 5.31
C SER A 108 -1.55 -2.33 6.30
N PHE A 109 -1.96 -3.54 6.67
CA PHE A 109 -1.16 -4.44 7.51
C PHE A 109 0.18 -4.79 6.85
N VAL A 110 0.20 -5.21 5.59
CA VAL A 110 1.45 -5.52 4.88
C VAL A 110 2.34 -4.28 4.78
N HIS A 111 1.78 -3.12 4.45
CA HIS A 111 2.50 -1.84 4.46
C HIS A 111 3.15 -1.58 5.83
N ALA A 112 2.44 -1.79 6.95
CA ALA A 112 3.02 -1.65 8.28
C ALA A 112 4.16 -2.65 8.55
N GLN A 113 4.03 -3.90 8.08
CA GLN A 113 5.05 -4.95 8.25
C GLN A 113 6.32 -4.69 7.45
N VAL A 114 6.18 -4.40 6.16
CA VAL A 114 7.33 -4.38 5.24
C VAL A 114 8.05 -3.04 5.23
N GLN A 115 7.32 -1.96 5.53
CA GLN A 115 7.76 -0.58 5.38
C GLN A 115 8.07 0.08 6.73
N ASN A 116 7.51 -0.46 7.84
CA ASN A 116 7.67 0.00 9.23
C ASN A 116 7.62 1.53 9.40
N LEU A 117 6.83 2.22 8.57
CA LEU A 117 6.86 3.68 8.39
C LEU A 117 6.62 4.44 9.70
N ARG A 118 5.81 3.88 10.61
CA ARG A 118 5.33 4.59 11.80
C ARG A 118 5.86 4.04 13.12
N LYS A 119 6.48 2.84 13.13
CA LYS A 119 6.92 2.10 14.33
C LYS A 119 5.82 1.93 15.41
N GLU A 120 4.55 2.06 15.02
CA GLU A 120 3.39 1.88 15.90
C GLU A 120 2.94 0.42 15.89
N ARG A 121 2.37 -0.04 17.01
CA ARG A 121 1.91 -1.44 17.17
C ARG A 121 0.40 -1.63 16.99
N LEU A 122 -0.30 -0.64 16.47
CA LEU A 122 -1.74 -0.73 16.22
C LEU A 122 -1.96 -1.41 14.87
N MET A 123 -2.09 -2.73 14.88
CA MET A 123 -2.23 -3.54 13.67
C MET A 123 -3.60 -4.20 13.59
N PHE A 124 -4.11 -4.41 12.38
CA PHE A 124 -5.35 -5.14 12.14
C PHE A 124 -5.24 -6.61 12.54
N LEU A 125 -4.12 -7.25 12.20
CA LEU A 125 -3.81 -8.64 12.52
C LEU A 125 -2.58 -8.71 13.42
N ASP A 126 -2.52 -9.72 14.27
CA ASP A 126 -1.27 -10.12 14.91
C ASP A 126 -0.62 -11.29 14.14
N PRO A 127 0.69 -11.57 14.35
CA PRO A 127 1.37 -12.64 13.61
C PRO A 127 0.73 -14.02 13.72
N LEU A 128 0.18 -14.38 14.89
CA LEU A 128 -0.46 -15.68 15.12
C LEU A 128 -1.78 -15.78 14.35
N MET A 129 -2.52 -14.68 14.23
CA MET A 129 -3.74 -14.64 13.42
C MET A 129 -3.43 -14.89 11.94
N VAL A 130 -2.34 -14.32 11.42
CA VAL A 130 -1.98 -14.50 10.00
C VAL A 130 -1.51 -15.93 9.72
N GLU A 131 -0.76 -16.54 10.64
CA GLU A 131 -0.27 -17.92 10.48
C GLU A 131 -1.40 -18.96 10.38
N ASN A 132 -2.51 -18.74 11.10
CA ASN A 132 -3.64 -19.67 11.15
C ASN A 132 -4.75 -19.34 10.15
N MET A 133 -4.54 -18.35 9.30
CA MET A 133 -5.55 -17.85 8.37
C MET A 133 -5.63 -18.69 7.10
N ASP A 134 -6.84 -18.96 6.61
CA ASP A 134 -7.07 -19.49 5.26
C ASP A 134 -7.29 -18.32 4.27
N PRO A 135 -6.29 -17.96 3.45
CA PRO A 135 -6.42 -16.86 2.50
C PRO A 135 -7.42 -17.16 1.37
N GLU A 136 -7.66 -18.43 1.02
CA GLU A 136 -8.62 -18.79 -0.03
C GLU A 136 -10.05 -18.65 0.48
N ALA A 137 -10.32 -19.04 1.73
CA ALA A 137 -11.63 -18.82 2.35
C ALA A 137 -12.00 -17.33 2.43
N LEU A 138 -11.00 -16.45 2.64
CA LEU A 138 -11.16 -14.99 2.69
C LEU A 138 -11.16 -14.31 1.33
N MET A 139 -10.83 -15.00 0.24
CA MET A 139 -10.85 -14.43 -1.09
C MET A 139 -12.30 -14.15 -1.53
N PRO A 140 -12.60 -12.95 -2.10
CA PRO A 140 -13.90 -12.69 -2.70
C PRO A 140 -14.12 -13.57 -3.93
N LEU A 141 -15.38 -13.73 -4.31
CA LEU A 141 -15.75 -14.46 -5.53
C LEU A 141 -15.30 -13.70 -6.78
N ASP A 142 -14.76 -14.43 -7.76
CA ASP A 142 -14.30 -13.87 -9.03
C ASP A 142 -15.46 -13.62 -10.01
N ILE A 143 -16.35 -12.69 -9.64
CA ILE A 143 -17.53 -12.27 -10.39
C ILE A 143 -17.75 -10.75 -10.25
N ASP A 144 -18.54 -10.20 -11.18
CA ASP A 144 -19.02 -8.81 -11.09
C ASP A 144 -20.06 -8.66 -9.96
N ASP A 145 -20.09 -7.47 -9.36
CA ASP A 145 -20.94 -7.18 -8.19
C ASP A 145 -22.44 -7.24 -8.51
N GLU A 146 -22.82 -6.97 -9.76
CA GLU A 146 -24.18 -7.12 -10.27
C GLU A 146 -24.68 -8.57 -10.27
N GLY A 147 -23.79 -9.54 -10.11
CA GLY A 147 -24.12 -10.96 -9.95
C GLY A 147 -24.39 -11.40 -8.52
N ILE A 148 -24.23 -10.52 -7.52
CA ILE A 148 -24.29 -10.85 -6.10
C ILE A 148 -25.59 -10.28 -5.52
N PHE A 149 -26.49 -11.16 -5.09
CA PHE A 149 -27.78 -10.81 -4.47
C PHE A 149 -27.82 -11.30 -3.03
N GLU A 150 -28.67 -10.75 -2.17
CA GLU A 150 -28.72 -11.13 -0.76
C GLU A 150 -28.85 -12.65 -0.53
N GLY A 151 -29.72 -13.30 -1.29
CA GLY A 151 -30.02 -14.73 -1.13
C GLY A 151 -29.23 -15.68 -2.02
N HIS A 152 -28.55 -15.20 -3.07
CA HIS A 152 -27.88 -16.06 -4.04
C HIS A 152 -26.82 -15.32 -4.86
N VAL A 153 -25.96 -16.09 -5.51
CA VAL A 153 -24.92 -15.59 -6.40
C VAL A 153 -25.13 -16.18 -7.79
N LEU A 154 -25.12 -15.34 -8.82
CA LEU A 154 -25.19 -15.80 -10.21
C LEU A 154 -23.84 -16.39 -10.64
N PRO A 155 -23.85 -17.41 -11.51
CA PRO A 155 -22.62 -17.90 -12.12
C PRO A 155 -21.99 -16.80 -12.98
N ARG A 156 -20.68 -16.88 -13.15
CA ARG A 156 -19.92 -15.98 -14.00
C ARG A 156 -20.49 -15.99 -15.42
N ARG A 157 -20.73 -14.79 -15.98
CA ARG A 157 -21.42 -14.60 -17.27
C ARG A 157 -20.52 -14.71 -18.50
N SER A 158 -19.22 -14.44 -18.33
CA SER A 158 -18.23 -14.39 -19.41
C SER A 158 -16.88 -14.89 -18.92
N ASP A 159 -16.09 -15.49 -19.82
CA ASP A 159 -14.70 -15.85 -19.55
C ASP A 159 -13.78 -14.61 -19.41
N GLU A 160 -14.27 -13.42 -19.80
CA GLU A 160 -13.57 -12.16 -19.60
C GLU A 160 -13.35 -11.86 -18.10
N PRO A 161 -12.17 -11.36 -17.70
CA PRO A 161 -11.91 -11.01 -16.31
C PRO A 161 -12.79 -9.86 -15.85
N CYS A 162 -13.31 -9.94 -14.64
CA CYS A 162 -14.02 -8.85 -13.96
C CYS A 162 -13.04 -7.97 -13.17
N LEU A 163 -13.53 -6.86 -12.61
CA LEU A 163 -12.68 -6.03 -11.74
C LEU A 163 -12.24 -6.80 -10.48
N THR A 164 -13.09 -7.68 -9.97
CA THR A 164 -12.76 -8.54 -8.83
C THR A 164 -11.61 -9.50 -9.17
N THR A 165 -11.44 -9.92 -10.44
CA THR A 165 -10.28 -10.72 -10.87
C THR A 165 -8.97 -9.99 -10.56
N GLY A 166 -8.88 -8.70 -10.91
CA GLY A 166 -7.69 -7.92 -10.64
C GLY A 166 -7.50 -7.63 -9.14
N TYR A 167 -8.60 -7.46 -8.40
CA TYR A 167 -8.57 -7.36 -6.93
C TYR A 167 -7.98 -8.61 -6.27
N ILE A 168 -8.44 -9.80 -6.69
CA ILE A 168 -7.94 -11.10 -6.21
C ILE A 168 -6.45 -11.25 -6.50
N ILE A 169 -6.02 -10.94 -7.73
CA ILE A 169 -4.60 -11.01 -8.12
C ILE A 169 -3.77 -10.03 -7.28
N HIS A 170 -4.26 -8.82 -7.04
CA HIS A 170 -3.58 -7.84 -6.20
C HIS A 170 -3.44 -8.31 -4.75
N SER A 171 -4.51 -8.89 -4.19
CA SER A 171 -4.51 -9.52 -2.87
C SER A 171 -3.48 -10.64 -2.74
N ARG A 172 -3.36 -11.49 -3.77
CA ARG A 172 -2.36 -12.56 -3.82
C ARG A 172 -0.93 -12.01 -3.82
N VAL A 173 -0.68 -10.92 -4.54
CA VAL A 173 0.64 -10.24 -4.53
C VAL A 173 0.99 -9.73 -3.13
N PHE A 174 0.04 -9.10 -2.43
CA PHE A 174 0.26 -8.66 -1.05
C PHE A 174 0.49 -9.83 -0.09
N TRP A 175 -0.26 -10.92 -0.24
CA TRP A 175 -0.05 -12.13 0.55
C TRP A 175 1.37 -12.69 0.35
N LEU A 176 1.80 -12.84 -0.90
CA LEU A 176 3.13 -13.35 -1.28
C LEU A 176 4.30 -12.58 -0.68
N ALA A 177 4.13 -11.30 -0.36
CA ALA A 177 5.17 -10.50 0.28
C ALA A 177 5.51 -10.98 1.70
N ILE A 178 4.50 -11.44 2.45
CA ILE A 178 4.66 -11.82 3.85
C ILE A 178 4.53 -13.32 4.10
N HIS A 179 3.87 -14.06 3.21
CA HIS A 179 3.64 -15.50 3.30
C HIS A 179 3.77 -16.20 1.94
N SER A 180 4.21 -17.45 1.92
CA SER A 180 4.17 -18.27 0.71
C SER A 180 2.76 -18.79 0.44
N TRP A 181 2.31 -18.76 -0.83
CA TRP A 181 1.00 -19.30 -1.22
C TRP A 181 0.95 -20.83 -1.18
N ARG A 182 2.09 -21.48 -1.49
CA ARG A 182 2.25 -22.93 -1.42
C ARG A 182 2.74 -23.29 -0.03
N SER A 183 1.81 -23.56 0.88
CA SER A 183 2.10 -24.50 1.95
C SER A 183 1.96 -25.88 1.33
N GLU A 184 3.06 -26.59 1.07
CA GLU A 184 2.93 -27.99 0.66
C GLU A 184 2.14 -28.72 1.75
N ALA A 185 1.01 -29.31 1.34
CA ALA A 185 0.06 -30.03 2.19
C ALA A 185 0.65 -31.37 2.66
N GLY A 186 1.82 -31.31 3.30
CA GLY A 186 2.58 -32.49 3.71
C GLY A 186 3.61 -32.26 4.80
N ASP A 187 3.96 -31.02 5.15
CA ASP A 187 5.01 -30.78 6.15
C ASP A 187 4.76 -29.53 7.00
N GLU A 188 3.67 -29.54 7.78
CA GLU A 188 3.45 -28.54 8.84
C GLU A 188 4.60 -28.49 9.87
N HIS A 189 5.42 -29.53 9.94
CA HIS A 189 6.57 -29.63 10.85
C HIS A 189 7.87 -29.02 10.30
N SER A 190 7.92 -28.61 9.03
CA SER A 190 9.11 -27.97 8.44
C SER A 190 8.98 -26.47 8.18
N LYS A 191 7.83 -25.84 8.50
CA LYS A 191 7.75 -24.38 8.54
C LYS A 191 8.62 -23.90 9.71
N PRO A 192 9.77 -23.23 9.46
CA PRO A 192 10.60 -22.76 10.55
C PRO A 192 9.79 -21.73 11.34
N CYS A 193 9.61 -21.98 12.64
CA CYS A 193 8.96 -21.06 13.57
C CYS A 193 9.51 -19.65 13.38
N TYR A 194 8.68 -18.62 13.55
CA TYR A 194 9.15 -17.22 13.55
C TYR A 194 10.35 -17.01 14.49
N CYS A 195 10.40 -17.75 15.61
CA CYS A 195 11.50 -17.81 16.55
C CYS A 195 12.81 -18.39 15.97
N GLU A 196 12.74 -19.39 15.09
CA GLU A 196 13.89 -19.97 14.40
C GLU A 196 14.39 -19.07 13.28
N GLN A 197 13.49 -18.43 12.52
CA GLN A 197 13.85 -17.43 11.51
C GLN A 197 14.51 -16.19 12.13
N THR A 198 14.15 -15.87 13.39
CA THR A 198 14.77 -14.76 14.13
C THR A 198 16.17 -15.14 14.64
N ARG A 199 16.41 -16.43 14.93
CA ARG A 199 17.69 -16.92 15.46
C ARG A 199 18.71 -17.27 14.37
N ASP A 200 18.26 -17.87 13.27
CA ASP A 200 19.11 -18.29 12.16
C ASP A 200 18.99 -17.32 10.98
N LYS A 201 20.02 -16.47 10.84
CA LYS A 201 20.08 -15.44 9.82
C LYS A 201 20.18 -16.01 8.41
N SER A 202 20.84 -17.16 8.22
CA SER A 202 20.99 -17.77 6.90
C SER A 202 19.64 -18.23 6.39
N LYS A 203 18.89 -18.97 7.23
CA LYS A 203 17.52 -19.40 6.91
C LYS A 203 16.60 -18.23 6.61
N ARG A 204 16.78 -17.08 7.30
CA ARG A 204 16.01 -15.87 7.03
C ARG A 204 16.34 -15.26 5.67
N VAL A 205 17.62 -15.22 5.28
CA VAL A 205 18.04 -14.76 3.95
C VAL A 205 17.49 -15.68 2.86
N ASP A 206 17.57 -17.00 3.05
CA ASP A 206 17.04 -17.99 2.10
C ASP A 206 15.53 -17.84 1.94
N HIS A 207 14.79 -17.68 3.05
CA HIS A 207 13.35 -17.46 3.06
C HIS A 207 12.94 -16.18 2.33
N LEU A 208 13.64 -15.06 2.57
CA LEU A 208 13.38 -13.81 1.87
C LEU A 208 13.74 -13.91 0.38
N THR A 209 14.84 -14.58 0.04
CA THR A 209 15.27 -14.80 -1.35
C THR A 209 14.25 -15.65 -2.11
N GLN A 210 13.73 -16.72 -1.50
CA GLN A 210 12.66 -17.52 -2.07
C GLN A 210 11.40 -16.69 -2.31
N ARG A 211 11.03 -15.81 -1.36
CA ARG A 211 9.88 -14.89 -1.54
C ARG A 211 10.08 -13.89 -2.68
N VAL A 212 11.29 -13.35 -2.85
CA VAL A 212 11.61 -12.51 -4.02
C VAL A 212 11.41 -13.29 -5.31
N CYS A 213 11.87 -14.54 -5.37
CA CYS A 213 11.65 -15.43 -6.51
C CYS A 213 10.16 -15.72 -6.77
N ASP A 214 9.40 -16.06 -5.72
CA ASP A 214 7.96 -16.34 -5.82
C ASP A 214 7.20 -15.13 -6.36
N LEU A 215 7.48 -13.93 -5.82
CA LEU A 215 6.91 -12.68 -6.31
C LEU A 215 7.30 -12.46 -7.77
N LYS A 216 8.59 -12.54 -8.13
CA LYS A 216 9.08 -12.27 -9.49
C LYS A 216 8.28 -13.00 -10.58
N TYR A 217 7.87 -14.23 -10.32
CA TYR A 217 7.12 -15.05 -11.28
C TYR A 217 5.60 -15.11 -11.03
N SER A 218 5.08 -14.42 -10.01
CA SER A 218 3.66 -14.48 -9.62
C SER A 218 2.68 -13.91 -10.66
N LEU A 219 3.17 -13.03 -11.55
CA LEU A 219 2.37 -12.38 -12.58
C LEU A 219 2.49 -13.02 -13.97
N GLY A 220 3.03 -14.24 -14.07
CA GLY A 220 3.24 -14.91 -15.35
C GLY A 220 1.96 -15.27 -16.13
N ALA A 221 0.85 -15.50 -15.43
CA ALA A 221 -0.43 -15.94 -16.00
C ALA A 221 -1.53 -14.87 -15.92
N LEU A 222 -1.19 -13.60 -16.19
CA LEU A 222 -2.17 -12.51 -16.15
C LEU A 222 -3.14 -12.51 -17.34
N PRO A 223 -4.44 -12.20 -17.10
CA PRO A 223 -5.38 -11.82 -18.14
C PRO A 223 -4.85 -10.65 -18.98
N ALA A 224 -5.26 -10.56 -20.25
CA ALA A 224 -4.70 -9.60 -21.21
C ALA A 224 -4.80 -8.15 -20.72
N GLU A 225 -5.91 -7.81 -20.08
CA GLU A 225 -6.28 -6.52 -19.51
C GLU A 225 -5.35 -6.10 -18.37
N LEU A 226 -4.74 -7.06 -17.68
CA LEU A 226 -3.83 -6.81 -16.55
C LEU A 226 -2.36 -6.90 -16.93
N ARG A 227 -2.02 -7.37 -18.13
CA ARG A 227 -0.61 -7.41 -18.60
C ARG A 227 -0.04 -6.00 -18.71
N PRO A 228 1.27 -5.79 -18.47
CA PRO A 228 1.89 -4.46 -18.45
C PRO A 228 1.62 -3.62 -19.72
N TRP A 229 1.45 -4.27 -20.87
CA TRP A 229 1.33 -3.67 -22.21
C TRP A 229 -0.07 -3.85 -22.83
N ALA A 230 -1.13 -3.96 -22.03
CA ALA A 230 -2.46 -4.18 -22.60
C ALA A 230 -2.86 -3.04 -23.56
N SER A 231 -3.15 -3.40 -24.81
CA SER A 231 -3.58 -2.46 -25.85
C SER A 231 -4.92 -1.81 -25.50
N GLN A 232 -5.11 -0.58 -25.95
CA GLN A 232 -6.44 0.03 -25.94
C GLN A 232 -7.40 -0.79 -26.82
N PRO A 233 -8.64 -1.00 -26.38
CA PRO A 233 -9.66 -1.61 -27.24
C PRO A 233 -9.83 -0.75 -28.49
N HIS A 234 -9.95 -1.39 -29.65
CA HIS A 234 -10.24 -0.70 -30.90
C HIS A 234 -11.59 0.01 -30.76
N ARG A 235 -11.61 1.33 -30.96
CA ARG A 235 -12.84 2.14 -31.06
C ARG A 235 -13.55 1.82 -32.37
N SER A 236 -14.24 0.70 -32.44
CA SER A 236 -15.10 0.35 -33.59
C SER A 236 -16.58 0.60 -33.34
N ASP A 237 -17.00 0.72 -32.07
CA ASP A 237 -18.41 0.85 -31.73
C ASP A 237 -18.74 2.28 -31.30
N GLU A 238 -19.83 2.85 -31.83
CA GLU A 238 -20.44 4.10 -31.40
C GLU A 238 -21.64 3.80 -30.49
N GLY A 239 -21.78 4.52 -29.37
CA GLY A 239 -22.95 4.41 -28.46
C GLY A 239 -22.61 4.05 -27.01
N SER A 240 -23.61 3.60 -26.24
CA SER A 240 -23.48 3.27 -24.80
C SER A 240 -22.43 2.20 -24.51
N GLN A 241 -22.33 1.19 -25.38
CA GLN A 241 -21.36 0.10 -25.25
C GLN A 241 -19.91 0.60 -25.35
N ALA A 242 -19.66 1.63 -26.15
CA ALA A 242 -18.36 2.26 -26.27
C ALA A 242 -17.94 3.02 -24.99
N HIS A 243 -18.91 3.66 -24.33
CA HIS A 243 -18.68 4.35 -23.06
C HIS A 243 -18.37 3.36 -21.93
N ASP A 244 -19.10 2.25 -21.87
CA ASP A 244 -18.90 1.20 -20.87
C ASP A 244 -17.54 0.50 -21.08
N ALA A 245 -17.19 0.21 -22.33
CA ALA A 245 -15.87 -0.32 -22.69
C ALA A 245 -14.73 0.64 -22.33
N ALA A 246 -14.88 1.94 -22.58
CA ALA A 246 -13.90 2.95 -22.21
C ALA A 246 -13.73 3.08 -20.68
N THR A 247 -14.85 3.03 -19.94
CA THR A 247 -14.83 3.06 -18.47
C THR A 247 -14.13 1.82 -17.91
N ARG A 248 -14.48 0.63 -18.42
CA ARG A 248 -13.86 -0.64 -18.05
C ARG A 248 -12.36 -0.62 -18.33
N PHE A 249 -11.96 -0.15 -19.52
CA PHE A 249 -10.54 0.01 -19.86
C PHE A 249 -9.83 0.95 -18.87
N SER A 250 -10.42 2.09 -18.54
CA SER A 250 -9.84 3.05 -17.59
C SER A 250 -9.66 2.44 -16.19
N GLN A 251 -10.62 1.63 -15.74
CA GLN A 251 -10.55 0.94 -14.45
C GLN A 251 -9.44 -0.12 -14.45
N PHE A 252 -9.36 -0.96 -15.49
CA PHE A 252 -8.28 -1.93 -15.65
C PHE A 252 -6.91 -1.27 -15.78
N ALA A 253 -6.80 -0.16 -16.51
CA ALA A 253 -5.55 0.59 -16.64
C ALA A 253 -5.07 1.13 -15.29
N SER A 254 -5.99 1.64 -14.46
CA SER A 254 -5.66 2.12 -13.12
C SER A 254 -5.24 0.99 -12.18
N MET A 255 -5.95 -0.13 -12.24
CA MET A 255 -5.65 -1.34 -11.47
C MET A 255 -4.32 -1.97 -11.90
N ARG A 256 -4.05 -2.01 -13.20
CA ARG A 256 -2.79 -2.48 -13.79
C ARG A 256 -1.61 -1.65 -13.29
N ALA A 257 -1.72 -0.33 -13.26
CA ALA A 257 -0.69 0.54 -12.70
C ALA A 257 -0.43 0.19 -11.23
N ASN A 258 -1.47 0.07 -10.40
CA ASN A 258 -1.31 -0.31 -9.00
C ASN A 258 -0.66 -1.68 -8.84
N LEU A 259 -1.12 -2.67 -9.60
CA LEU A 259 -0.67 -4.06 -9.53
C LEU A 259 0.83 -4.18 -9.81
N HIS A 260 1.29 -3.68 -10.96
CA HIS A 260 2.69 -3.81 -11.36
C HIS A 260 3.63 -2.96 -10.51
N VAL A 261 3.23 -1.73 -10.14
CA VAL A 261 4.04 -0.91 -9.23
C VAL A 261 4.17 -1.59 -7.87
N THR A 262 3.08 -2.13 -7.32
CA THR A 262 3.10 -2.84 -6.04
C THR A 262 3.95 -4.11 -6.10
N HIS A 263 3.82 -4.89 -7.17
CA HIS A 263 4.61 -6.10 -7.40
C HIS A 263 6.11 -5.84 -7.43
N LEU A 264 6.55 -4.79 -8.13
CA LEU A 264 7.96 -4.39 -8.21
C LEU A 264 8.46 -3.78 -6.90
N TRP A 265 7.63 -2.97 -6.25
CA TRP A 265 7.93 -2.36 -4.96
C TRP A 265 8.13 -3.40 -3.85
N LEU A 266 7.27 -4.42 -3.77
CA LEU A 266 7.42 -5.50 -2.79
C LEU A 266 8.71 -6.30 -3.00
N GLN A 267 9.08 -6.58 -4.25
CA GLN A 267 10.39 -7.19 -4.55
C GLN A 267 11.54 -6.31 -4.05
N SER A 268 11.49 -4.99 -4.33
CA SER A 268 12.52 -4.06 -3.86
C SER A 268 12.65 -4.03 -2.33
N ILE A 269 11.52 -3.99 -1.60
CA ILE A 269 11.57 -3.97 -0.14
C ILE A 269 12.14 -5.28 0.42
N LEU A 270 11.78 -6.43 -0.16
CA LEU A 270 12.37 -7.69 0.31
C LEU A 270 13.88 -7.72 0.07
N LEU A 271 14.38 -7.18 -1.05
CA LEU A 271 15.81 -7.00 -1.27
C LEU A 271 16.44 -6.07 -0.21
N ASP A 272 15.79 -4.95 0.12
CA ASP A 272 16.25 -4.05 1.19
C ASP A 272 16.30 -4.75 2.56
N GLN A 273 15.30 -5.58 2.87
CA GLN A 273 15.28 -6.38 4.09
C GLN A 273 16.43 -7.38 4.12
N ILE A 274 16.72 -8.06 3.01
CA ILE A 274 17.85 -8.99 2.92
C ILE A 274 19.17 -8.25 3.15
N ASP A 275 19.36 -7.10 2.50
CA ASP A 275 20.60 -6.31 2.62
C ASP A 275 20.76 -5.70 4.03
N SER A 276 19.66 -5.46 4.74
CA SER A 276 19.68 -4.98 6.13
C SER A 276 20.05 -6.05 7.16
N LEU A 277 20.05 -7.35 6.79
CA LEU A 277 20.40 -8.43 7.70
C LEU A 277 21.92 -8.48 7.90
N PRO A 278 22.43 -8.37 9.14
CA PRO A 278 23.86 -8.46 9.39
C PRO A 278 24.36 -9.87 9.09
N HIS A 279 25.13 -10.03 8.01
CA HIS A 279 25.88 -11.27 7.72
C HIS A 279 26.75 -11.63 8.95
N GLY A 280 27.00 -12.94 9.15
CA GLY A 280 27.61 -13.52 10.37
C GLY A 280 28.86 -12.83 10.92
N GLU A 281 29.24 -13.21 12.15
CA GLU A 281 30.24 -12.60 13.05
C GLU A 281 31.44 -11.91 12.38
N PRO A 282 31.95 -10.82 12.99
CA PRO A 282 33.16 -10.15 12.55
C PRO A 282 34.36 -11.06 12.81
N ASP A 283 34.61 -12.01 11.92
CA ASP A 283 35.94 -12.54 11.77
C ASP A 283 36.82 -11.34 11.35
N GLY A 284 37.73 -10.96 12.26
CA GLY A 284 38.48 -9.72 12.18
C GLY A 284 39.13 -9.52 10.81
N LEU A 285 39.14 -8.26 10.34
CA LEU A 285 39.75 -7.75 9.08
C LEU A 285 38.88 -7.73 7.81
N GLY A 286 37.57 -7.44 7.90
CA GLY A 286 36.69 -7.43 6.73
C GLY A 286 35.89 -6.15 6.47
N GLU A 287 36.53 -5.00 6.20
CA GLU A 287 35.84 -3.77 5.75
C GLU A 287 35.12 -3.92 4.37
N GLY A 288 35.31 -5.03 3.64
CA GLY A 288 34.77 -5.24 2.28
C GLY A 288 33.51 -6.11 2.12
N LYS A 289 32.96 -6.71 3.20
CA LYS A 289 31.79 -7.63 3.08
C LYS A 289 30.46 -6.96 2.69
N PRO A 290 30.10 -5.77 3.21
CA PRO A 290 28.81 -5.13 2.87
C PRO A 290 28.69 -4.74 1.39
N LEU A 291 29.77 -4.24 0.80
CA LEU A 291 29.81 -3.79 -0.60
C LEU A 291 29.65 -4.96 -1.59
N ALA A 292 30.28 -6.11 -1.29
CA ALA A 292 30.18 -7.31 -2.12
C ALA A 292 28.74 -7.89 -2.14
N THR A 293 28.04 -7.88 -1.00
CA THR A 293 26.63 -8.28 -0.93
C THR A 293 25.74 -7.34 -1.74
N LEU A 294 25.89 -6.03 -1.58
CA LEU A 294 25.10 -5.03 -2.33
C LEU A 294 25.34 -5.16 -3.83
N SER A 295 26.59 -5.41 -4.24
CA SER A 295 26.94 -5.65 -5.64
C SER A 295 26.31 -6.92 -6.21
N ALA A 296 26.13 -7.98 -5.40
CA ALA A 296 25.60 -9.26 -5.87
C ALA A 296 24.14 -9.18 -6.31
N ARG A 297 23.35 -8.29 -5.70
CA ARG A 297 21.91 -8.12 -6.01
C ARG A 297 21.61 -6.91 -6.88
N TRP A 298 22.65 -6.19 -7.32
CA TRP A 298 22.48 -4.98 -8.11
C TRP A 298 21.72 -5.22 -9.42
N ALA A 299 22.02 -6.32 -10.12
CA ALA A 299 21.34 -6.67 -11.36
C ALA A 299 19.82 -6.79 -11.18
N GLU A 300 19.35 -7.30 -10.04
CA GLU A 300 17.93 -7.39 -9.73
C GLU A 300 17.33 -6.02 -9.44
N ARG A 301 18.03 -5.16 -8.68
CA ARG A 301 17.59 -3.78 -8.41
C ARG A 301 17.49 -2.94 -9.68
N GLU A 302 18.46 -3.08 -10.57
CA GLU A 302 18.47 -2.45 -11.89
C GLU A 302 17.31 -2.97 -12.75
N ALA A 303 17.07 -4.28 -12.77
CA ALA A 303 15.95 -4.87 -13.50
C ALA A 303 14.59 -4.40 -12.97
N ILE A 304 14.42 -4.29 -11.64
CA ILE A 304 13.20 -3.76 -11.00
C ILE A 304 13.00 -2.29 -11.40
N SER A 305 14.06 -1.48 -11.33
CA SER A 305 14.02 -0.05 -11.65
C SER A 305 13.65 0.20 -13.11
N SER A 306 14.27 -0.56 -14.01
CA SER A 306 13.97 -0.52 -15.44
C SER A 306 12.51 -0.91 -15.70
N GLN A 307 12.03 -2.03 -15.15
CA GLN A 307 10.65 -2.48 -15.31
C GLN A 307 9.65 -1.46 -14.76
N LEU A 308 9.94 -0.85 -13.61
CA LEU A 308 9.08 0.14 -12.99
C LEU A 308 8.93 1.38 -13.88
N LEU A 309 10.04 1.90 -14.42
CA LEU A 309 9.98 3.01 -15.37
C LEU A 309 9.21 2.66 -16.64
N HIS A 310 9.38 1.44 -17.16
CA HIS A 310 8.59 0.98 -18.30
C HIS A 310 7.08 1.01 -17.99
N VAL A 311 6.65 0.52 -16.83
CA VAL A 311 5.24 0.57 -16.41
C VAL A 311 4.74 2.01 -16.31
N LEU A 312 5.53 2.89 -15.67
CA LEU A 312 5.17 4.30 -15.46
C LEU A 312 5.10 5.10 -16.76
N HIS A 313 5.88 4.74 -17.78
CA HIS A 313 5.84 5.40 -19.09
C HIS A 313 4.84 4.76 -20.06
N ALA A 314 4.51 3.47 -19.91
CA ALA A 314 3.58 2.78 -20.78
C ALA A 314 2.10 3.10 -20.48
N ILE A 315 1.78 3.44 -19.22
CA ILE A 315 0.41 3.75 -18.81
C ILE A 315 0.18 5.26 -18.85
N SER A 316 -0.90 5.70 -19.53
CA SER A 316 -1.25 7.12 -19.62
C SER A 316 -1.42 7.74 -18.21
N PRO A 317 -0.92 8.98 -17.97
CA PRO A 317 -0.97 9.63 -16.66
C PRO A 317 -2.36 9.68 -16.01
N GLU A 318 -3.42 9.79 -16.81
CA GLU A 318 -4.81 9.82 -16.34
C GLU A 318 -5.25 8.53 -15.63
N HIS A 319 -4.58 7.41 -15.92
CA HIS A 319 -4.81 6.10 -15.30
C HIS A 319 -3.81 5.82 -14.16
N ILE A 320 -2.70 6.54 -14.07
CA ILE A 320 -1.76 6.43 -12.94
C ILE A 320 -2.26 7.27 -11.76
N GLU A 321 -2.72 8.48 -12.05
CA GLU A 321 -3.17 9.49 -11.08
C GLU A 321 -4.18 8.97 -10.03
N PRO A 322 -5.15 8.08 -10.36
CA PRO A 322 -6.09 7.54 -9.37
C PRO A 322 -5.45 6.88 -8.16
N ASN A 323 -4.24 6.30 -8.32
CA ASN A 323 -3.53 5.64 -7.22
C ASN A 323 -2.92 6.65 -6.23
N GLY A 324 -2.71 7.89 -6.66
CA GLY A 324 -2.26 9.00 -5.83
C GLY A 324 -0.97 8.73 -5.05
N LEU A 325 -0.93 9.20 -3.79
CA LEU A 325 0.27 9.17 -2.96
C LEU A 325 0.77 7.77 -2.63
N HIS A 326 -0.10 6.75 -2.54
CA HIS A 326 0.36 5.38 -2.33
C HIS A 326 1.29 4.92 -3.46
N LEU A 327 0.97 5.23 -4.71
CA LEU A 327 1.84 4.89 -5.84
C LEU A 327 3.11 5.73 -5.84
N ALA A 328 3.00 7.04 -5.58
CA ALA A 328 4.18 7.92 -5.50
C ALA A 328 5.17 7.44 -4.42
N TYR A 329 4.69 6.96 -3.27
CA TYR A 329 5.56 6.43 -2.21
C TYR A 329 6.24 5.13 -2.62
N LYS A 330 5.51 4.22 -3.26
CA LYS A 330 6.09 2.97 -3.80
C LYS A 330 7.20 3.24 -4.81
N VAL A 331 6.99 4.21 -5.71
CA VAL A 331 8.01 4.65 -6.68
C VAL A 331 9.23 5.26 -5.98
N ARG A 332 8.98 6.10 -4.96
CA ARG A 332 10.05 6.69 -4.15
C ARG A 332 10.89 5.63 -3.45
N ASP A 333 10.26 4.65 -2.82
CA ASP A 333 10.98 3.59 -2.09
C ASP A 333 11.91 2.80 -3.02
N VAL A 334 11.43 2.43 -4.22
CA VAL A 334 12.27 1.76 -5.23
C VAL A 334 13.44 2.65 -5.65
N ALA A 335 13.18 3.95 -5.87
CA ALA A 335 14.23 4.90 -6.23
C ALA A 335 15.28 5.10 -5.13
N VAL A 336 14.87 5.09 -3.85
CA VAL A 336 15.77 5.22 -2.70
C VAL A 336 16.77 4.07 -2.64
N GLY A 337 16.36 2.85 -3.00
CA GLY A 337 17.26 1.69 -3.06
C GLY A 337 18.45 1.88 -4.00
N LEU A 338 18.34 2.74 -5.02
CA LEU A 338 19.43 3.06 -5.96
C LEU A 338 20.45 4.05 -5.39
N LEU A 339 20.11 4.80 -4.35
CA LEU A 339 21.03 5.76 -3.72
C LEU A 339 22.18 5.04 -2.98
N SER A 340 21.98 3.79 -2.60
CA SER A 340 22.99 2.90 -2.00
C SER A 340 23.83 2.17 -3.05
N CYS A 341 24.01 2.76 -4.24
CA CYS A 341 24.80 2.20 -5.33
C CYS A 341 26.24 1.88 -4.86
N PRO A 342 26.70 0.61 -4.96
CA PRO A 342 28.00 0.21 -4.43
C PRO A 342 29.17 0.49 -5.39
N PHE A 343 28.91 1.01 -6.59
CA PHE A 343 29.92 1.19 -7.63
C PHE A 343 30.53 2.59 -7.62
N GLU A 344 31.75 2.69 -8.13
CA GLU A 344 32.47 3.94 -8.26
C GLU A 344 31.91 4.81 -9.41
N PRO A 345 32.07 6.15 -9.37
CA PRO A 345 31.45 7.05 -10.35
C PRO A 345 31.80 6.83 -11.83
N HIS A 346 32.95 6.20 -12.08
CA HIS A 346 33.43 5.90 -13.44
C HIS A 346 32.86 4.59 -13.99
N GLU A 347 32.24 3.77 -13.14
CA GLU A 347 31.68 2.49 -13.53
C GLU A 347 30.34 2.69 -14.26
N PRO A 348 30.07 1.94 -15.34
CA PRO A 348 28.81 2.06 -16.09
C PRO A 348 27.56 1.82 -15.22
N ALA A 349 27.66 0.96 -14.21
CA ALA A 349 26.56 0.67 -13.30
C ALA A 349 26.17 1.91 -12.46
N PHE A 350 27.14 2.69 -11.99
CA PHE A 350 26.88 3.94 -11.28
C PHE A 350 26.18 4.97 -12.18
N VAL A 351 26.65 5.13 -13.42
CA VAL A 351 26.06 6.06 -14.38
C VAL A 351 24.59 5.71 -14.65
N ARG A 352 24.28 4.43 -14.85
CA ARG A 352 22.89 3.96 -15.04
C ARG A 352 22.05 4.16 -13.78
N ALA A 353 22.60 3.91 -12.59
CA ALA A 353 21.92 4.21 -11.32
C ALA A 353 21.49 5.69 -11.25
N ALA A 354 22.41 6.60 -11.58
CA ALA A 354 22.15 8.03 -11.58
C ALA A 354 21.12 8.45 -12.66
N GLU A 355 21.08 7.77 -13.82
CA GLU A 355 20.04 7.97 -14.83
C GLU A 355 18.65 7.50 -14.37
N TYR A 356 18.57 6.35 -13.70
CA TYR A 356 17.32 5.87 -13.11
C TYR A 356 16.82 6.81 -12.02
N VAL A 357 17.68 7.27 -11.11
CA VAL A 357 17.31 8.23 -10.06
C VAL A 357 16.79 9.54 -10.67
N ARG A 358 17.43 10.05 -11.73
CA ARG A 358 16.95 11.24 -12.47
C ARG A 358 15.57 11.00 -13.09
N SER A 359 15.38 9.85 -13.73
CA SER A 359 14.11 9.47 -14.35
C SER A 359 12.98 9.34 -13.32
N PHE A 360 13.24 8.68 -12.19
CA PHE A 360 12.29 8.60 -11.09
C PHE A 360 11.97 9.98 -10.51
N THR A 361 12.96 10.85 -10.36
CA THR A 361 12.73 12.23 -9.89
C THR A 361 11.79 13.00 -10.83
N ALA A 362 11.98 12.86 -12.14
CA ALA A 362 11.09 13.47 -13.14
C ALA A 362 9.66 12.93 -13.04
N VAL A 363 9.49 11.60 -12.89
CA VAL A 363 8.17 10.99 -12.70
C VAL A 363 7.54 11.46 -11.39
N LEU A 364 8.27 11.44 -10.28
CA LEU A 364 7.78 11.86 -8.97
C LEU A 364 7.39 13.35 -8.94
N ALA A 365 8.10 14.22 -9.68
CA ALA A 365 7.72 15.62 -9.82
C ALA A 365 6.33 15.81 -10.44
N THR A 366 5.84 14.83 -11.22
CA THR A 366 4.49 14.84 -11.79
C THR A 366 3.45 14.10 -10.93
N LEU A 367 3.86 13.03 -10.23
CA LEU A 367 2.96 12.19 -9.45
C LEU A 367 2.72 12.73 -8.04
N ASP A 368 3.76 13.26 -7.40
CA ASP A 368 3.68 13.82 -6.06
C ASP A 368 3.08 15.23 -6.12
N THR A 369 1.75 15.22 -6.17
CA THR A 369 0.91 16.41 -6.14
C THR A 369 0.42 16.72 -4.74
N SER A 370 1.03 16.12 -3.70
CA SER A 370 0.79 16.59 -2.34
C SER A 370 1.36 18.01 -2.25
N GLU A 371 0.53 18.96 -1.87
CA GLU A 371 0.94 20.34 -1.59
C GLU A 371 1.76 20.43 -0.28
N ILE A 372 2.19 19.29 0.27
CA ILE A 372 2.69 19.14 1.64
C ILE A 372 3.87 18.16 1.62
N VAL A 373 4.95 18.52 2.33
CA VAL A 373 6.10 17.62 2.55
C VAL A 373 5.61 16.34 3.22
N SER A 374 6.02 15.19 2.71
CA SER A 374 5.69 13.91 3.32
C SER A 374 6.28 13.82 4.73
N THR A 375 5.41 13.79 5.74
CA THR A 375 5.80 13.61 7.13
C THR A 375 5.37 12.26 7.68
N THR A 376 5.11 11.29 6.78
CA THR A 376 4.56 9.96 7.13
C THR A 376 5.41 9.23 8.17
N ASN A 377 6.73 9.45 8.15
CA ASN A 377 7.72 8.81 9.03
C ASN A 377 8.20 9.72 10.17
N LEU A 378 7.67 10.93 10.25
CA LEU A 378 8.05 11.91 11.26
C LEU A 378 7.00 11.95 12.36
N GLN A 379 7.45 12.13 13.60
CA GLN A 379 6.55 12.55 14.66
C GLN A 379 6.10 13.99 14.37
N THR A 380 4.83 14.15 14.02
CA THR A 380 4.25 15.46 13.67
C THR A 380 3.25 15.99 14.68
N TRP A 381 2.98 15.26 15.76
CA TRP A 381 2.17 15.72 16.87
C TRP A 381 3.04 16.34 17.97
N ILE A 382 2.48 17.35 18.62
CA ILE A 382 3.10 18.06 19.72
C ILE A 382 2.56 17.50 21.04
N ASP A 383 3.45 16.98 21.87
CA ASP A 383 3.16 16.68 23.27
C ASP A 383 3.30 17.98 24.07
N THR A 384 2.18 18.60 24.39
CA THR A 384 2.11 19.94 24.98
C THR A 384 2.77 20.00 26.35
N ASP A 385 2.72 18.92 27.13
CA ASP A 385 3.34 18.89 28.46
C ASP A 385 4.86 18.73 28.37
N ARG A 386 5.36 17.90 27.43
CA ARG A 386 6.80 17.85 27.14
C ARG A 386 7.33 19.16 26.59
N GLU A 387 6.54 19.86 25.77
CA GLU A 387 6.94 21.16 25.22
C GLU A 387 7.06 22.21 26.32
N ARG A 388 6.09 22.24 27.25
CA ARG A 388 6.14 23.09 28.45
C ARG A 388 7.34 22.76 29.33
N GLY A 389 7.63 21.47 29.55
CA GLY A 389 8.81 21.03 30.29
C GLY A 389 10.12 21.51 29.67
N ARG A 390 10.29 21.35 28.35
CA ARG A 390 11.47 21.84 27.62
C ARG A 390 11.62 23.36 27.72
N LYS A 391 10.52 24.11 27.57
CA LYS A 391 10.54 25.57 27.73
C LYS A 391 10.98 25.96 29.15
N ALA A 392 10.42 25.32 30.18
CA ALA A 392 10.78 25.56 31.59
C ALA A 392 12.23 25.18 31.91
N ASP A 393 12.79 24.16 31.27
CA ASP A 393 14.19 23.77 31.43
C ASP A 393 15.14 24.75 30.71
N VAL A 394 14.76 25.27 29.55
CA VAL A 394 15.49 26.34 28.84
C VAL A 394 15.46 27.64 29.62
N GLU A 395 14.32 28.01 30.21
CA GLU A 395 14.21 29.20 31.08
C GLU A 395 15.05 29.06 32.35
N ARG A 396 15.08 27.86 32.97
CA ARG A 396 15.98 27.57 34.09
C ARG A 396 17.45 27.60 33.71
N ALA A 397 17.81 27.16 32.50
CA ALA A 397 19.19 27.14 32.03
C ALA A 397 19.71 28.53 31.60
N THR A 398 18.83 29.42 31.12
CA THR A 398 19.19 30.75 30.60
C THR A 398 18.96 31.89 31.60
N GLY A 399 18.21 31.64 32.69
CA GLY A 399 17.92 32.66 33.72
C GLY A 399 17.00 33.79 33.24
N MET A 400 16.46 33.71 32.02
CA MET A 400 15.50 34.65 31.47
C MET A 400 14.16 33.93 31.30
N ALA A 401 13.14 34.39 32.02
CA ALA A 401 11.76 34.00 31.73
C ALA A 401 11.41 34.49 30.33
N MET A 402 11.02 33.57 29.43
CA MET A 402 10.51 33.95 28.12
C MET A 402 9.06 34.37 28.28
N HIS A 403 8.84 35.59 28.78
CA HIS A 403 7.50 36.16 28.82
C HIS A 403 6.93 36.22 27.40
N GLY A 404 5.84 35.46 27.21
CA GLY A 404 5.14 35.32 25.96
C GLY A 404 4.69 36.66 25.40
N TRP A 405 4.94 36.85 24.11
CA TRP A 405 4.13 37.74 23.30
C TRP A 405 2.79 37.03 23.05
N ASP A 406 1.83 37.25 23.96
CA ASP A 406 0.42 37.13 23.62
C ASP A 406 0.05 38.43 22.89
N GLY A 407 -0.04 38.35 21.56
CA GLY A 407 -0.58 39.42 20.73
C GLY A 407 -2.08 39.23 20.56
N ASP A 408 -2.83 40.30 20.88
CA ASP A 408 -4.26 40.49 20.60
C ASP A 408 -4.65 40.23 19.13
#